data_AF-A0A966VHE0-F1
#
_entry.id   AF-A0A966VHE0-F1
#
_cell.length_a   1.000
_cell.length_b   1.000
_cell.length_c   1.000
_cell.angle_alpha   90.00
_cell.angle_beta   90.00
_cell.angle_gamma   90.00
#
_symmetry.space_group_name_H-M   'P 1'
#
loop_
_entity.id
_entity.type
_entity.pdbx_description
1 polymer ?
#
loop_
_entity_poly.entity_id
_entity_poly.type
_entity_poly.pdbx_seq_one_letter_code
_entity_poly.pdbx_strand_id
1 'polypeptide(L)'
;MPPVEQLHQQIRRRGRSFEQTIETSYLNALEKKYKQWCSLPSEYPKVILSTKGIDFEANEADFQYVLRAIFRIGVLRTHPTPPLQ
;
A
#
# COMPACT_ATOMS: atom_id res chain seq x y z
N MET A 1 -5.09 -1.87 1.07
CA MET A 1 -5.65 -0.94 0.07
C MET A 1 -6.76 -0.13 0.72
N PRO A 2 -6.88 1.18 0.43
CA PRO A 2 -8.03 1.97 0.86
C PRO A 2 -9.31 1.46 0.16
N PRO A 3 -10.50 1.69 0.76
CA PRO A 3 -11.79 1.38 0.12
C PRO A 3 -11.96 2.08 -1.24
N VAL A 4 -12.76 1.50 -2.14
CA VAL A 4 -12.95 2.01 -3.50
C VAL A 4 -13.56 3.41 -3.51
N GLU A 5 -14.43 3.72 -2.56
CA GLU A 5 -15.02 5.05 -2.38
C GLU A 5 -13.94 6.10 -2.08
N GLN A 6 -12.99 5.75 -1.21
CA GLN A 6 -11.85 6.61 -0.88
C GLN A 6 -10.93 6.78 -2.10
N LEU A 7 -10.73 5.73 -2.91
CA LEU A 7 -9.97 5.83 -4.16
C LEU A 7 -10.62 6.79 -5.15
N HIS A 8 -11.94 6.76 -5.32
CA HIS A 8 -12.64 7.72 -6.20
C HIS A 8 -12.45 9.16 -5.74
N GLN A 9 -12.54 9.42 -4.43
CA GLN A 9 -12.28 10.77 -3.89
C GLN A 9 -10.85 11.22 -4.20
N GLN A 10 -9.86 10.36 -4.00
CA GLN A 10 -8.46 10.64 -4.31
C GLN A 10 -8.22 10.85 -5.81
N ILE A 11 -8.84 10.05 -6.68
CA ILE A 11 -8.77 10.19 -8.15
C ILE A 11 -9.36 11.54 -8.58
N ARG A 12 -10.54 11.90 -8.07
CA ARG A 12 -11.18 13.19 -8.38
C ARG A 12 -10.32 14.36 -7.94
N ARG A 13 -9.73 14.31 -6.74
CA ARG A 13 -8.82 15.34 -6.21
C ARG A 13 -7.61 15.59 -7.11
N ARG A 14 -7.12 14.58 -7.84
CA ARG A 14 -6.00 14.75 -8.79
C ARG A 14 -6.35 15.54 -10.05
N GLY A 15 -7.63 15.69 -10.39
CA GLY A 15 -8.09 16.53 -11.50
C GLY A 15 -7.68 16.07 -12.90
N ARG A 16 -7.13 14.86 -13.06
CA ARG A 16 -6.75 14.32 -14.37
C ARG A 16 -8.01 13.96 -15.15
N SER A 17 -8.22 14.61 -16.29
CA SER A 17 -9.45 14.48 -17.10
C SER A 17 -9.76 13.03 -17.49
N PHE A 18 -8.74 12.27 -17.91
CA PHE A 18 -8.88 10.86 -18.29
C PHE A 18 -9.15 9.92 -17.11
N GLU A 19 -8.88 10.31 -15.86
CA GLU A 19 -9.18 9.49 -14.69
C GLU A 19 -10.60 9.74 -14.12
N GLN A 20 -11.26 10.85 -14.49
CA GLN A 20 -12.55 11.24 -13.91
C GLN A 20 -13.70 10.28 -14.23
N THR A 21 -13.58 9.52 -15.32
CA THR A 21 -14.57 8.54 -15.79
C THR A 21 -14.17 7.10 -15.45
N ILE A 22 -13.20 6.90 -14.54
CA ILE A 22 -12.85 5.55 -14.09
C ILE A 22 -14.05 4.96 -13.33
N GLU A 23 -14.51 3.80 -13.79
CA GLU A 23 -15.64 3.08 -13.21
C GLU A 23 -15.28 2.35 -11.91
N THR A 24 -16.24 2.26 -10.99
CA THR A 24 -16.12 1.48 -9.76
C THR A 24 -15.78 0.02 -10.04
N SER A 25 -16.37 -0.55 -11.10
CA SER A 25 -16.12 -1.93 -11.53
C SER A 25 -14.66 -2.16 -11.93
N TYR A 26 -14.03 -1.17 -12.59
CA TYR A 26 -12.62 -1.22 -12.95
C TYR A 26 -11.73 -1.22 -11.69
N LEU A 27 -12.00 -0.33 -10.74
CA LEU A 27 -11.24 -0.26 -9.48
C LEU A 27 -11.39 -1.55 -8.65
N ASN A 28 -12.59 -2.13 -8.59
CA ASN A 28 -12.83 -3.42 -7.95
C ASN A 28 -12.04 -4.56 -8.61
N ALA A 29 -12.03 -4.61 -9.95
CA ALA A 29 -11.25 -5.59 -10.68
C ALA A 29 -9.74 -5.42 -10.44
N LEU A 30 -9.27 -4.18 -10.37
CA LEU A 30 -7.88 -3.85 -10.08
C LEU A 30 -7.50 -4.27 -8.65
N GLU A 31 -8.34 -3.97 -7.66
CA GLU A 31 -8.15 -4.36 -6.27
C GLU A 31 -8.00 -5.88 -6.14
N LYS A 32 -8.89 -6.64 -6.80
CA LYS A 32 -8.84 -8.10 -6.82
C LYS A 32 -7.52 -8.62 -7.41
N LYS A 33 -7.08 -8.07 -8.55
CA LYS A 33 -5.81 -8.45 -9.20
C LYS A 33 -4.61 -8.19 -8.30
N TYR A 34 -4.54 -7.03 -7.64
CA TYR A 34 -3.45 -6.72 -6.73
C TYR A 34 -3.47 -7.60 -5.47
N LYS A 35 -4.64 -7.88 -4.89
CA LYS A 35 -4.77 -8.83 -3.76
C LYS A 35 -4.24 -10.21 -4.14
N GLN A 36 -4.60 -10.70 -5.34
CA GLN A 36 -4.08 -11.97 -5.86
C GLN A 36 -2.56 -11.92 -6.04
N TRP A 37 -2.02 -10.91 -6.74
CA TRP A 37 -0.58 -10.76 -6.94
C TRP A 37 0.20 -10.67 -5.62
N CYS A 38 -0.32 -9.94 -4.63
CA CYS A 38 0.27 -9.84 -3.30
C CYS A 38 0.37 -11.21 -2.60
N SER A 39 -0.61 -12.10 -2.82
CA SER A 39 -0.64 -13.45 -2.22
C SER A 39 0.32 -14.46 -2.87
N LEU A 40 0.79 -14.20 -4.10
CA LEU A 40 1.72 -15.11 -4.78
C LEU A 40 3.07 -15.18 -4.05
N PRO A 41 3.82 -16.30 -4.12
CA PRO A 41 5.20 -16.33 -3.68
C PRO A 41 6.05 -15.28 -4.41
N SER A 42 7.06 -14.72 -3.74
CA SER A 42 8.01 -13.79 -4.36
C SER A 42 9.39 -13.99 -3.77
N GLU A 43 10.41 -13.94 -4.62
CA GLU A 43 11.82 -13.91 -4.21
C GLU A 43 12.19 -12.58 -3.52
N TYR A 44 11.36 -11.55 -3.73
CA TYR A 44 11.53 -10.24 -3.13
C TYR A 44 10.60 -10.08 -1.93
N PRO A 45 11.08 -9.48 -0.82
CA PRO A 45 10.22 -9.15 0.30
C PRO A 45 9.09 -8.21 -0.10
N LYS A 46 7.88 -8.51 0.37
CA LYS A 46 6.69 -7.67 0.13
C LYS A 46 6.19 -7.09 1.45
N VAL A 47 5.99 -5.77 1.48
CA VAL A 47 5.28 -5.07 2.55
C VAL A 47 3.85 -4.85 2.07
N ILE A 48 2.86 -5.41 2.76
CA ILE A 48 1.45 -5.07 2.54
C ILE A 48 1.03 -4.14 3.68
N LEU A 49 0.85 -2.86 3.38
CA LEU A 49 0.46 -1.83 4.34
C LEU A 49 -0.98 -1.39 4.12
N SER A 50 -1.75 -1.26 5.20
CA SER A 50 -3.02 -0.57 5.15
C SER A 50 -2.77 0.94 5.23
N THR A 51 -3.29 1.70 4.28
CA THR A 51 -3.23 3.17 4.27
C THR A 51 -4.56 3.82 4.67
N LYS A 52 -5.50 3.03 5.22
CA LYS A 52 -6.78 3.56 5.69
C LYS A 52 -6.54 4.48 6.89
N GLY A 53 -6.98 5.74 6.79
CA GLY A 53 -6.81 6.74 7.85
C GLY A 53 -5.40 7.27 7.99
N ILE A 54 -4.52 7.02 7.01
CA ILE A 54 -3.14 7.52 6.99
C ILE A 54 -3.07 8.63 5.92
N ASP A 55 -2.54 9.79 6.31
CA ASP A 55 -2.27 10.91 5.41
C ASP A 55 -0.77 11.23 5.39
N PHE A 56 0.02 10.33 4.81
CA PHE A 56 1.47 10.49 4.72
C PHE A 56 1.92 11.65 3.80
N GLU A 57 0.99 12.34 3.12
CA GLU A 57 1.28 13.53 2.31
C GLU A 57 1.30 14.78 3.18
N ALA A 58 0.36 14.90 4.12
CA ALA A 58 0.21 16.07 4.98
C ALA A 58 0.64 15.84 6.45
N ASN A 59 0.87 14.60 6.87
CA ASN A 59 1.20 14.24 8.24
C ASN A 59 2.55 13.52 8.35
N GLU A 60 3.51 14.16 9.00
CA GLU A 60 4.86 13.62 9.22
C GLU A 60 4.86 12.32 10.02
N ALA A 61 3.99 12.19 11.03
CA ALA A 61 3.95 10.96 11.84
C ALA A 61 3.50 9.75 11.02
N ASP A 62 2.56 9.97 10.09
CA ASP A 62 2.06 8.99 9.15
C ASP A 62 3.12 8.63 8.10
N PHE A 63 3.87 9.62 7.60
CA PHE A 63 5.01 9.39 6.73
C PHE A 63 6.08 8.52 7.41
N GLN A 64 6.44 8.85 8.65
CA GLN A 64 7.39 8.07 9.44
C GLN A 64 6.88 6.65 9.73
N TYR A 65 5.57 6.46 9.89
CA TYR A 65 4.97 5.13 10.02
C TYR A 65 5.20 4.27 8.76
N VAL A 66 5.00 4.84 7.57
CA VAL A 66 5.27 4.16 6.30
C VAL A 66 6.76 3.80 6.18
N LEU A 67 7.67 4.72 6.50
CA LEU A 67 9.11 4.46 6.47
C LEU A 67 9.51 3.31 7.42
N ARG A 68 9.02 3.31 8.66
CA ARG A 68 9.28 2.23 9.62
C ARG A 68 8.82 0.88 9.10
N ALA A 69 7.65 0.82 8.44
CA ALA A 69 7.14 -0.41 7.85
C ALA A 69 8.06 -0.96 6.75
N ILE A 70 8.61 -0.07 5.91
CA ILE A 70 9.56 -0.42 4.85
C ILE A 70 10.90 -0.89 5.45
N PHE A 71 11.48 -0.12 6.37
CA PHE A 71 12.80 -0.41 6.94
C PHE A 71 12.83 -1.65 7.83
N ARG A 72 11.72 -1.99 8.51
CA ARG A 72 11.64 -3.23 9.31
C ARG A 72 11.95 -4.47 8.47
N ILE A 73 11.57 -4.49 7.20
CA ILE A 73 11.88 -5.61 6.30
C ILE A 73 13.36 -5.61 5.87
N GLY A 74 13.96 -4.43 5.68
CA GLY A 74 15.39 -4.32 5.37
C GLY A 74 16.29 -4.80 6.51
N VAL A 75 15.96 -4.42 7.75
CA VAL A 75 16.74 -4.76 8.95
C VAL A 75 16.70 -6.26 9.28
N LEU A 76 15.56 -6.93 9.07
CA LEU A 76 15.45 -8.39 9.25
C LEU A 76 16.35 -9.20 8.29
N ARG A 77 16.91 -8.57 7.25
CA ARG A 77 17.84 -9.21 6.32
C ARG A 77 19.31 -9.00 6.67
N THR A 78 19.64 -7.95 7.43
CA THR A 78 21.03 -7.63 7.81
C THR A 78 21.44 -8.26 9.14
N HIS A 79 20.49 -8.75 9.93
CA HIS A 79 20.75 -9.55 11.12
C HIS A 79 19.94 -10.85 11.07
N PRO A 80 20.58 -12.03 10.98
CA PRO A 80 19.88 -13.29 11.22
C PRO A 80 19.43 -13.30 12.69
N THR A 81 18.19 -13.73 12.92
CA THR A 81 17.69 -14.02 14.26
C THR A 81 18.70 -14.92 14.97
N PRO A 82 19.22 -14.57 16.16
CA PRO A 82 20.05 -15.50 16.91
C PRO A 82 19.21 -16.74 17.24
N PRO A 83 19.80 -17.96 17.21
CA PRO A 83 19.08 -19.16 17.60
C PRO A 83 18.51 -18.97 19.01
N LEU A 84 17.26 -19.39 19.20
CA LEU A 84 16.64 -19.48 20.52
C LEU A 84 17.55 -20.33 21.42
N GLN A 85 18.00 -19.72 22.53
CA GLN A 85 18.73 -20.41 23.59
C GLN A 85 17.82 -21.38 24.33
#